data_AF-A0A671FJI0-F1
#
_entry.id   AF-A0A671FJI0-F1
#
_cell.length_a   1.000
_cell.length_b   1.000
_cell.length_c   1.000
_cell.angle_alpha   90.00
_cell.angle_beta   90.00
_cell.angle_gamma   90.00
#
_symmetry.space_group_name_H-M   'P 1'
#
loop_
_entity.id
_entity.type
_entity.pdbx_description
1 polymer ?
#
loop_
_entity_poly.entity_id
_entity_poly.type
_entity_poly.pdbx_seq_one_letter_code
_entity_poly.pdbx_strand_id
1 'polypeptide(L)'
;MPGNRQPRVRSGNEPHPAPATEPASGGAWAHSRAALDRLEKLLRCSRCTNTLREPVCLGGCEHIFCSNIFGLRPVDYTDSENMKSLLLLPEKNESSSTSQCPVVNTCQRRGGPLVLVGSGLSSEQQKMLGELAAILKAKKCAEFDSTVTHVIIPGDKVQSTLKCMLGILNGCWILKFEWVRACLQSKECEQEEKYEIPKGPQRSRLNKEQLLPKLFDGCYFFFGGTFKHHPKDNLIKLVTAAGGQILSRKPKPDSDVTQTINTVAYHAKPDSDQRFCTQYIIYEDLSNHLPERVRRGKVWMAPSSWIIDCVMSFELLPLDNK
;
A
#
# COMPACT_ATOMS: atom_id res chain seq x y z
N MET A 1 -40.82 -43.07 -4.52
CA MET A 1 -39.94 -42.81 -3.36
C MET A 1 -38.50 -43.10 -3.73
N PRO A 2 -37.69 -42.09 -4.09
CA PRO A 2 -36.23 -42.20 -4.08
C PRO A 2 -35.64 -41.37 -2.93
N GLY A 3 -34.81 -42.02 -2.11
CA GLY A 3 -34.20 -41.46 -0.92
C GLY A 3 -33.17 -40.38 -1.23
N ASN A 4 -33.34 -39.22 -0.59
CA ASN A 4 -32.45 -38.08 -0.62
C ASN A 4 -31.17 -38.39 0.20
N ARG A 5 -30.01 -38.55 -0.45
CA ARG A 5 -28.72 -38.65 0.26
C ARG A 5 -28.02 -37.28 0.20
N GLN A 6 -28.06 -36.55 1.31
CA GLN A 6 -27.22 -35.37 1.51
C GLN A 6 -25.75 -35.78 1.74
N PRO A 7 -24.76 -35.04 1.22
CA PRO A 7 -23.35 -35.25 1.56
C PRO A 7 -23.08 -34.77 3.00
N ARG A 8 -22.52 -35.65 3.85
CA ARG A 8 -22.00 -35.28 5.17
C ARG A 8 -20.67 -34.53 5.01
N VAL A 9 -20.70 -33.22 5.18
CA VAL A 9 -19.50 -32.43 5.46
C VAL A 9 -19.15 -32.62 6.93
N ARG A 10 -18.01 -33.26 7.23
CA ARG A 10 -17.46 -33.29 8.59
C ARG A 10 -16.73 -31.97 8.83
N SER A 11 -17.41 -30.98 9.41
CA SER A 11 -16.76 -29.80 9.98
C SER A 11 -16.04 -30.23 11.26
N GLY A 12 -14.72 -30.11 11.28
CA GLY A 12 -13.87 -30.46 12.43
C GLY A 12 -13.69 -29.35 13.45
N ASN A 13 -14.44 -28.24 13.35
CA ASN A 13 -14.36 -27.13 14.28
C ASN A 13 -15.67 -27.02 15.06
N GLU A 14 -15.81 -27.84 16.10
CA GLU A 14 -16.68 -27.45 17.21
C GLU A 14 -15.84 -26.65 18.21
N PRO A 15 -16.24 -25.42 18.58
CA PRO A 15 -15.54 -24.67 19.60
C PRO A 15 -15.72 -25.36 20.95
N HIS A 16 -14.61 -25.80 21.55
CA HIS A 16 -14.62 -26.24 22.94
C HIS A 16 -14.94 -25.05 23.86
N PRO A 17 -15.80 -25.24 24.89
CA PRO A 17 -16.11 -24.19 25.84
C PRO A 17 -14.84 -23.74 26.57
N ALA A 18 -14.62 -22.43 26.62
CA ALA A 18 -13.50 -21.84 27.34
C ALA A 18 -13.60 -22.18 28.84
N PRO A 19 -12.55 -22.72 29.49
CA PRO A 19 -12.58 -22.93 30.93
C PRO A 19 -12.63 -21.59 31.65
N ALA A 20 -13.52 -21.49 32.64
CA ALA A 20 -13.64 -20.32 33.50
C ALA A 20 -12.30 -20.01 34.19
N THR A 21 -11.98 -18.71 34.25
CA THR A 21 -10.78 -18.18 34.91
C THR A 21 -10.87 -18.34 36.42
N GLU A 22 -10.11 -19.29 36.97
CA GLU A 22 -9.77 -19.28 38.40
C GLU A 22 -8.67 -18.23 38.66
N PRO A 23 -8.78 -17.42 39.73
CA PRO A 23 -7.74 -16.46 40.07
C PRO A 23 -6.54 -17.19 40.69
N ALA A 24 -5.50 -17.42 39.90
CA ALA A 24 -4.26 -18.01 40.41
C ALA A 24 -3.47 -16.97 41.22
N SER A 25 -3.28 -17.28 42.51
CA SER A 25 -2.33 -16.62 43.41
C SER A 25 -0.90 -16.78 42.87
N GLY A 26 -0.35 -15.75 42.24
CA GLY A 26 1.02 -15.76 41.74
C GLY A 26 1.47 -14.37 41.32
N GLY A 27 2.67 -13.97 41.73
CA GLY A 27 3.20 -12.60 41.63
C GLY A 27 3.18 -11.97 40.22
N ALA A 28 3.60 -10.70 40.15
CA ALA A 28 3.41 -9.69 39.09
C ALA A 28 3.37 -10.11 37.59
N TRP A 29 3.88 -11.28 37.23
CA TRP A 29 3.94 -11.81 35.85
C TRP A 29 3.09 -13.07 35.62
N ALA A 30 2.24 -13.48 36.56
CA ALA A 30 1.43 -14.69 36.45
C ALA A 30 0.53 -14.68 35.20
N HIS A 31 -0.08 -13.53 34.89
CA HIS A 31 -0.91 -13.36 33.69
C HIS A 31 -0.09 -13.50 32.40
N SER A 32 1.09 -12.89 32.35
CA SER A 32 1.97 -12.97 31.18
C SER A 32 2.49 -14.38 30.95
N ARG A 33 2.86 -15.10 32.01
CA ARG A 33 3.24 -16.52 31.92
C ARG A 33 2.09 -17.39 31.44
N ALA A 34 0.89 -17.21 32.00
CA ALA A 34 -0.29 -17.95 31.57
C ALA A 34 -0.67 -17.67 30.11
N ALA A 35 -0.48 -16.43 29.63
CA ALA A 35 -0.71 -16.08 28.23
C ALA A 35 0.35 -16.72 27.30
N LEU A 36 1.62 -16.73 27.71
CA LEU A 36 2.69 -17.35 26.93
C LEU A 36 2.51 -18.87 26.81
N ASP A 37 2.13 -19.55 27.90
CA ASP A 37 1.80 -20.98 27.91
C ASP A 37 0.64 -21.33 26.95
N ARG A 38 -0.37 -20.46 26.88
CA ARG A 38 -1.49 -20.64 25.94
C ARG A 38 -1.04 -20.46 24.50
N LEU A 39 -0.23 -19.43 24.23
CA LEU A 39 0.31 -19.17 22.90
C LEU A 39 1.19 -20.34 22.43
N GLU A 40 2.06 -20.87 23.29
CA GLU A 40 2.92 -22.02 22.95
C GLU A 40 2.08 -23.24 22.55
N LYS A 41 1.00 -23.54 23.29
CA LYS A 41 0.08 -24.64 22.95
C LYS A 41 -0.61 -24.44 21.60
N LEU A 42 -1.02 -23.22 21.27
CA LEU A 42 -1.65 -22.89 19.99
C LEU A 42 -0.67 -23.02 18.81
N LEU A 43 0.63 -22.79 19.05
CA LEU A 43 1.67 -22.90 18.04
C LEU A 43 2.17 -24.34 17.80
N ARG A 44 1.63 -25.34 18.50
CA ARG A 44 2.00 -26.75 18.29
C ARG A 44 1.23 -27.36 17.13
N CYS A 45 1.94 -28.06 16.25
CA CYS A 45 1.31 -28.82 15.17
C CYS A 45 0.45 -29.96 15.73
N SER A 46 -0.81 -30.06 15.32
CA SER A 46 -1.77 -31.10 15.74
C SER A 46 -1.39 -32.53 15.32
N ARG A 47 -0.36 -32.68 14.46
CA ARG A 47 0.12 -33.98 13.97
C ARG A 47 1.46 -34.41 14.56
N CYS A 48 2.44 -33.51 14.60
CA CYS A 48 3.80 -33.84 15.06
C CYS A 48 4.15 -33.22 16.42
N THR A 49 3.26 -32.42 17.02
CA THR A 49 3.43 -31.75 18.33
C THR A 49 4.59 -30.77 18.44
N ASN A 50 5.37 -30.59 17.36
CA ASN A 50 6.42 -29.58 17.29
C ASN A 50 5.83 -28.16 17.30
N THR A 51 6.48 -27.27 18.05
CA THR A 51 6.18 -25.85 18.07
C THR A 51 6.65 -25.20 16.76
N LEU A 52 5.78 -24.42 16.13
CA LEU A 52 6.07 -23.63 14.92
C LEU A 52 7.22 -22.66 15.23
N ARG A 53 8.42 -22.93 14.70
CA ARG A 53 9.63 -22.11 14.93
C ARG A 53 9.74 -20.94 13.96
N GLU A 54 9.26 -21.14 12.74
CA GLU A 54 9.19 -20.14 11.67
C GLU A 54 7.79 -20.24 11.05
N PRO A 55 6.95 -19.20 11.17
CA PRO A 55 5.64 -19.22 10.55
C PRO A 55 5.81 -19.19 9.03
N VAL A 56 5.41 -20.28 8.36
CA VAL A 56 5.40 -20.34 6.90
C VAL A 56 3.97 -20.07 6.43
N CYS A 57 3.76 -18.91 5.81
CA CYS A 57 2.48 -18.54 5.23
C CYS A 57 2.20 -19.40 3.99
N LEU A 58 1.28 -20.36 4.10
CA LEU A 58 0.74 -21.08 2.95
C LEU A 58 -0.26 -20.18 2.20
N GLY A 59 0.29 -19.23 1.44
CA GLY A 59 -0.38 -18.52 0.35
C GLY A 59 -1.21 -17.29 0.73
N GLY A 60 -0.78 -16.12 0.26
CA GLY A 60 -1.66 -14.95 0.13
C GLY A 60 -0.97 -13.59 0.22
N CYS A 61 -0.45 -13.24 1.40
CA CYS A 61 0.45 -12.12 1.73
C CYS A 61 0.52 -11.99 3.27
N GLU A 62 1.47 -11.22 3.80
CA GLU A 62 1.71 -11.05 5.25
C GLU A 62 0.90 -9.90 5.90
N HIS A 63 -0.08 -9.33 5.19
CA HIS A 63 -0.81 -8.16 5.68
C HIS A 63 -2.15 -8.54 6.33
N ILE A 64 -2.36 -8.07 7.57
CA ILE A 64 -3.59 -8.25 8.36
C ILE A 64 -4.85 -7.69 7.66
N PHE A 65 -4.69 -6.78 6.69
CA PHE A 65 -5.79 -6.02 6.08
C PHE A 65 -6.00 -6.29 4.58
N CYS A 66 -5.37 -7.31 4.02
CA CYS A 66 -5.62 -7.66 2.62
C CYS A 66 -6.99 -8.33 2.43
N SER A 67 -7.69 -7.91 1.39
CA SER A 67 -8.92 -8.59 0.94
C SER A 67 -8.56 -9.86 0.20
N ASN A 68 -9.35 -10.91 0.35
CA ASN A 68 -9.16 -12.13 -0.42
C ASN A 68 -9.65 -11.98 -1.87
N ILE A 69 -9.55 -13.07 -2.64
CA ILE A 69 -9.96 -13.12 -4.05
C ILE A 69 -11.45 -12.84 -4.29
N PHE A 70 -12.27 -12.78 -3.24
CA PHE A 70 -13.70 -12.43 -3.30
C PHE A 70 -13.96 -10.99 -2.83
N GLY A 71 -12.92 -10.21 -2.56
CA GLY A 71 -13.03 -8.82 -2.08
C GLY A 71 -13.46 -8.71 -0.61
N LEU A 72 -13.42 -9.81 0.14
CA LEU A 72 -13.77 -9.85 1.55
C LEU A 72 -12.52 -9.70 2.42
N ARG A 73 -12.58 -8.78 3.38
CA ARG A 73 -11.56 -8.56 4.41
C ARG A 73 -11.74 -9.56 5.55
N PRO A 74 -10.74 -9.76 6.41
CA PRO A 74 -10.87 -10.63 7.58
C PRO A 74 -12.08 -10.29 8.46
N VAL A 75 -12.40 -9.00 8.65
CA VAL A 75 -13.59 -8.56 9.40
C VAL A 75 -14.90 -9.13 8.84
N ASP A 76 -14.99 -9.30 7.52
CA ASP A 76 -16.21 -9.74 6.83
C ASP A 76 -16.50 -11.25 7.06
N TYR A 77 -15.53 -12.00 7.61
CA TYR A 77 -15.68 -13.42 7.98
C TYR A 77 -15.97 -13.64 9.47
N THR A 78 -16.00 -12.59 10.28
CA THR A 78 -16.17 -12.73 11.73
C THR A 78 -17.60 -12.41 12.15
N ASP A 79 -18.24 -13.33 12.87
CA ASP A 79 -19.58 -13.12 13.43
C ASP A 79 -19.55 -12.51 14.84
N SER A 80 -18.40 -12.57 15.52
CA SER A 80 -18.19 -12.03 16.86
C SER A 80 -17.96 -10.52 16.82
N GLU A 81 -18.80 -9.76 17.51
CA GLU A 81 -18.67 -8.29 17.63
C GLU A 81 -17.34 -7.87 18.27
N ASN A 82 -16.82 -8.63 19.23
CA ASN A 82 -15.50 -8.38 19.83
C ASN A 82 -14.36 -8.58 18.81
N MET A 83 -14.52 -9.52 17.88
CA MET A 83 -13.52 -9.77 16.83
C MET A 83 -13.63 -8.69 15.73
N LYS A 84 -14.85 -8.26 15.39
CA LYS A 84 -15.08 -7.15 14.46
C LYS A 84 -14.46 -5.85 14.99
N SER A 85 -14.63 -5.52 16.27
CA SER A 85 -14.07 -4.29 16.85
C SER A 85 -12.55 -4.24 16.85
N LEU A 86 -11.87 -5.39 16.85
CA LEU A 86 -10.41 -5.46 16.76
C LEU A 86 -9.89 -5.37 15.32
N LEU A 87 -10.72 -5.75 14.34
CA LEU A 87 -10.38 -5.77 12.91
C LEU A 87 -10.85 -4.51 12.16
N LEU A 88 -11.76 -3.72 12.76
CA LEU A 88 -12.17 -2.41 12.27
C LEU A 88 -11.21 -1.34 12.80
N LEU A 89 -10.79 -0.42 11.91
CA LEU A 89 -10.14 0.83 12.35
C LEU A 89 -11.16 1.67 13.13
N PRO A 90 -10.72 2.51 14.09
CA PRO A 90 -11.59 3.54 14.64
C PRO A 90 -12.05 4.45 13.50
N GLU A 91 -13.36 4.48 13.23
CA GLU A 91 -13.93 5.43 12.30
C GLU A 91 -13.70 6.84 12.84
N LYS A 92 -13.12 7.72 12.02
CA LYS A 92 -13.12 9.16 12.29
C LYS A 92 -14.57 9.63 12.26
N ASN A 93 -15.19 9.76 13.43
CA ASN A 93 -16.32 10.65 13.63
C ASN A 93 -15.95 11.68 14.69
N GLU A 94 -16.12 12.95 14.29
CA GLU A 94 -15.95 14.15 15.08
C GLU A 94 -16.81 14.13 16.36
N SER A 95 -16.28 14.81 17.39
CA SER A 95 -16.90 15.17 18.67
C SER A 95 -17.11 14.05 19.72
N SER A 96 -16.12 13.95 20.62
CA SER A 96 -16.21 14.24 22.07
C SER A 96 -15.37 13.30 22.96
N SER A 97 -14.43 13.95 23.66
CA SER A 97 -13.82 13.67 24.96
C SER A 97 -14.01 12.28 25.57
N THR A 98 -12.92 11.52 25.78
CA THR A 98 -12.53 10.97 27.11
C THR A 98 -11.10 10.41 27.09
N SER A 99 -10.37 10.73 28.16
CA SER A 99 -9.13 10.14 28.69
C SER A 99 -7.88 10.10 27.80
N GLN A 100 -7.07 11.13 28.00
CA GLN A 100 -5.63 11.13 27.77
C GLN A 100 -4.99 9.85 28.33
N CYS A 101 -4.63 8.92 27.45
CA CYS A 101 -3.30 8.33 27.58
C CYS A 101 -2.32 9.44 27.18
N PRO A 102 -1.18 9.63 27.87
CA PRO A 102 -0.17 10.53 27.33
C PRO A 102 0.22 9.93 25.98
N VAL A 103 -0.29 10.53 24.91
CA VAL A 103 0.32 10.44 23.60
C VAL A 103 1.67 11.07 23.85
N VAL A 104 2.62 10.22 24.17
CA VAL A 104 4.01 10.59 24.11
C VAL A 104 4.19 10.98 22.66
N ASN A 105 4.19 12.28 22.42
CA ASN A 105 4.77 12.91 21.25
C ASN A 105 6.23 12.50 21.22
N THR A 106 6.45 11.28 20.77
CA THR A 106 7.68 10.88 20.13
C THR A 106 7.24 10.50 18.74
N CYS A 107 7.48 11.40 17.79
CA CYS A 107 7.90 11.00 16.46
C CYS A 107 8.98 9.94 16.69
N GLN A 108 8.62 8.66 16.74
CA GLN A 108 9.59 7.59 16.70
C GLN A 108 10.12 7.62 15.27
N ARG A 109 11.10 8.50 15.05
CA ARG A 109 11.97 8.49 13.89
C ARG A 109 12.34 7.03 13.70
N ARG A 110 11.88 6.39 12.62
CA ARG A 110 12.50 5.14 12.19
C ARG A 110 13.97 5.50 11.98
N GLY A 111 14.84 5.06 12.89
CA GLY A 111 16.25 5.43 12.97
C GLY A 111 17.09 4.85 11.83
N GLY A 112 16.55 4.83 10.61
CA GLY A 112 17.25 4.45 9.40
C GLY A 112 18.05 5.63 8.83
N PRO A 113 19.05 5.33 7.98
CA PRO A 113 19.85 6.36 7.34
C PRO A 113 18.98 7.23 6.42
N LEU A 114 19.12 8.55 6.55
CA LEU A 114 18.47 9.51 5.67
C LEU A 114 19.12 9.48 4.29
N VAL A 115 18.29 9.38 3.25
CA VAL A 115 18.70 9.45 1.84
C VAL A 115 17.86 10.50 1.14
N LEU A 116 18.51 11.56 0.68
CA LEU A 116 17.91 12.76 0.09
C LEU A 116 18.15 12.80 -1.44
N VAL A 117 17.13 13.18 -2.20
CA VAL A 117 17.25 13.46 -3.63
C VAL A 117 16.52 14.77 -3.97
N GLY A 118 17.10 15.57 -4.85
CA GLY A 118 16.46 16.78 -5.36
C GLY A 118 15.79 16.54 -6.72
N SER A 119 14.56 17.01 -6.91
CA SER A 119 13.85 16.96 -8.18
C SER A 119 13.51 18.36 -8.67
N GLY A 120 14.06 18.76 -9.82
CA GLY A 120 13.80 20.07 -10.42
C GLY A 120 14.42 21.26 -9.68
N LEU A 121 15.41 21.01 -8.81
CA LEU A 121 16.13 22.05 -8.07
C LEU A 121 17.18 22.76 -8.94
N SER A 122 17.40 24.06 -8.70
CA SER A 122 18.51 24.81 -9.30
C SER A 122 19.88 24.33 -8.79
N SER A 123 20.97 24.73 -9.45
CA SER A 123 22.34 24.40 -9.02
C SER A 123 22.63 24.88 -7.60
N GLU A 124 22.16 26.08 -7.24
CA GLU A 124 22.30 26.65 -5.90
C GLU A 124 21.51 25.83 -4.87
N GLN A 125 20.26 25.48 -5.20
CA GLN A 125 19.42 24.64 -4.33
C GLN A 125 20.03 23.24 -4.14
N GLN A 126 20.61 22.66 -5.19
CA GLN A 126 21.33 21.40 -5.12
C GLN A 126 22.56 21.49 -4.21
N LYS A 127 23.28 22.61 -4.23
CA LYS A 127 24.41 22.84 -3.33
C LYS A 127 23.96 22.90 -1.87
N MET A 128 22.91 23.68 -1.58
CA MET A 128 22.31 23.77 -0.25
C MET A 128 21.82 22.40 0.27
N LEU A 129 21.22 21.57 -0.59
CA LEU A 129 20.83 20.21 -0.24
C LEU A 129 22.05 19.32 0.09
N GLY A 130 23.19 19.55 -0.57
CA GLY A 130 24.45 18.87 -0.26
C GLY A 130 25.02 19.28 1.09
N GLU A 131 24.99 20.58 1.39
CA GLU A 131 25.38 21.12 2.71
C GLU A 131 24.51 20.54 3.82
N LEU A 132 23.20 20.48 3.61
CA LEU A 132 22.27 19.88 4.56
C LEU A 132 22.55 18.38 4.77
N ALA A 133 22.80 17.63 3.68
CA ALA A 133 23.11 16.21 3.77
C ALA A 133 24.35 15.96 4.65
N ALA A 134 25.36 16.82 4.57
CA ALA A 134 26.54 16.73 5.44
C ALA A 134 26.20 16.99 6.91
N ILE A 135 25.38 18.00 7.21
CA ILE A 135 24.94 18.33 8.59
C ILE A 135 24.15 17.18 9.21
N LEU A 136 23.18 16.63 8.46
CA LEU A 136 22.31 15.55 8.93
C LEU A 136 22.97 14.16 8.85
N LYS A 137 24.23 14.07 8.37
CA LYS A 137 24.91 12.80 8.06
C LYS A 137 24.07 11.88 7.16
N ALA A 138 23.36 12.50 6.22
CA ALA A 138 22.50 11.86 5.25
C ALA A 138 23.25 11.59 3.94
N LYS A 139 22.82 10.59 3.18
CA LYS A 139 23.29 10.36 1.81
C LYS A 139 22.51 11.28 0.87
N LYS A 140 23.22 11.99 -0.02
CA LYS A 140 22.60 12.67 -1.16
C LYS A 140 22.76 11.83 -2.43
N CYS A 141 21.67 11.57 -3.13
CA CYS A 141 21.68 10.88 -4.42
C CYS A 141 21.39 11.85 -5.57
N ALA A 142 21.97 11.58 -6.74
CA ALA A 142 21.62 12.28 -7.98
C ALA A 142 20.38 11.66 -8.64
N GLU A 143 20.32 10.33 -8.69
CA GLU A 143 19.22 9.55 -9.25
C GLU A 143 18.38 8.89 -8.16
N PHE A 144 17.16 8.49 -8.50
CA PHE A 144 16.25 7.83 -7.58
C PHE A 144 16.56 6.33 -7.47
N ASP A 145 16.57 5.80 -6.26
CA ASP A 145 16.59 4.37 -5.95
C ASP A 145 15.60 4.05 -4.81
N SER A 146 15.35 2.77 -4.52
CA SER A 146 14.40 2.36 -3.48
C SER A 146 14.85 2.67 -2.04
N THR A 147 16.09 3.12 -1.83
CA THR A 147 16.61 3.53 -0.52
C THR A 147 16.32 4.99 -0.22
N VAL A 148 15.90 5.77 -1.21
CA VAL A 148 15.52 7.18 -1.04
C VAL A 148 14.40 7.31 0.00
N THR A 149 14.59 8.24 0.93
CA THR A 149 13.63 8.54 2.01
C THR A 149 12.93 9.88 1.81
N HIS A 150 13.63 10.85 1.21
CA HIS A 150 13.16 12.22 1.04
C HIS A 150 13.42 12.70 -0.38
N VAL A 151 12.37 13.25 -1.01
CA VAL A 151 12.44 13.95 -2.29
C VAL A 151 12.12 15.41 -2.06
N ILE A 152 13.07 16.28 -2.40
CA ILE A 152 12.93 17.73 -2.23
C ILE A 152 12.56 18.36 -3.56
N ILE A 153 11.51 19.18 -3.56
CA ILE A 153 11.03 19.93 -4.72
C ILE A 153 11.19 21.44 -4.52
N PRO A 154 11.33 22.25 -5.59
CA PRO A 154 11.67 23.67 -5.46
C PRO A 154 10.53 24.56 -4.93
N GLY A 155 9.29 24.08 -4.89
CA GLY A 155 8.13 24.88 -4.48
C GLY A 155 6.95 24.04 -3.97
N ASP A 156 5.75 24.64 -3.95
CA ASP A 156 4.58 24.08 -3.25
C ASP A 156 3.79 23.01 -4.01
N LYS A 157 4.11 22.76 -5.27
CA LYS A 157 3.37 21.82 -6.13
C LYS A 157 4.27 20.68 -6.58
N VAL A 158 3.80 19.45 -6.43
CA VAL A 158 4.49 18.27 -6.97
C VAL A 158 4.69 18.45 -8.47
N GLN A 159 5.92 18.31 -8.93
CA GLN A 159 6.23 18.26 -10.35
C GLN A 159 6.03 16.85 -10.88
N SER A 160 5.53 16.70 -12.11
CA SER A 160 5.35 15.43 -12.82
C SER A 160 6.68 14.86 -13.37
N THR A 161 7.73 14.89 -12.54
CA THR A 161 9.02 14.26 -12.88
C THR A 161 9.03 12.79 -12.46
N LEU A 162 9.88 11.99 -13.10
CA LEU A 162 10.05 10.58 -12.73
C LEU A 162 10.50 10.41 -11.26
N LYS A 163 11.38 11.30 -10.76
CA LYS A 163 11.89 11.25 -9.37
C LYS A 163 10.77 11.50 -8.36
N CYS A 164 9.90 12.49 -8.61
CA CYS A 164 8.74 12.76 -7.75
C CYS A 164 7.76 11.59 -7.76
N MET A 165 7.41 11.08 -8.95
CA MET A 165 6.45 9.98 -9.08
C MET A 165 6.96 8.69 -8.42
N LEU A 166 8.25 8.35 -8.59
CA LEU A 166 8.86 7.22 -7.89
C LEU A 166 8.91 7.44 -6.37
N GLY A 167 9.18 8.67 -5.92
CA GLY A 167 9.13 9.04 -4.51
C GLY A 167 7.74 8.85 -3.90
N ILE A 168 6.69 9.30 -4.61
CA ILE A 168 5.30 9.06 -4.20
C ILE A 168 5.07 7.56 -4.08
N LEU A 169 5.32 6.77 -5.12
CA LEU A 169 5.05 5.33 -5.11
C LEU A 169 5.83 4.54 -4.05
N ASN A 170 6.95 5.07 -3.57
CA ASN A 170 7.73 4.48 -2.48
C ASN A 170 7.34 5.04 -1.10
N GLY A 171 6.28 5.85 -0.99
CA GLY A 171 5.85 6.48 0.25
C GLY A 171 6.95 7.32 0.91
N CYS A 172 7.80 7.97 0.10
CA CYS A 172 8.84 8.87 0.58
C CYS A 172 8.22 10.19 1.08
N TRP A 173 8.96 10.91 1.92
CA TRP A 173 8.64 12.30 2.21
C TRP A 173 8.86 13.15 0.96
N ILE A 174 7.81 13.78 0.46
CA ILE A 174 7.90 14.76 -0.62
C ILE A 174 7.77 16.14 0.02
N LEU A 175 8.89 16.87 0.11
CA LEU A 175 8.97 18.10 0.89
C LEU A 175 9.27 19.32 0.03
N LYS A 176 8.74 20.46 0.46
CA LYS A 176 9.09 21.76 -0.11
C LYS A 176 10.53 22.15 0.23
N PHE A 177 11.13 23.01 -0.59
CA PHE A 177 12.51 23.46 -0.38
C PHE A 177 12.70 24.26 0.92
N GLU A 178 11.63 24.85 1.47
CA GLU A 178 11.63 25.52 2.77
C GLU A 178 12.10 24.60 3.90
N TRP A 179 11.85 23.29 3.82
CA TRP A 179 12.38 22.32 4.78
C TRP A 179 13.91 22.35 4.81
N VAL A 180 14.56 22.41 3.64
CA VAL A 180 16.02 22.48 3.53
C VAL A 180 16.54 23.75 4.18
N ARG A 181 15.88 24.89 3.92
CA ARG A 181 16.26 26.18 4.52
C ARG A 181 16.13 26.16 6.04
N ALA A 182 15.02 25.62 6.55
CA ALA A 182 14.76 25.54 7.98
C ALA A 182 15.78 24.62 8.69
N CYS A 183 16.05 23.43 8.12
CA CYS A 183 17.06 22.52 8.68
C CYS A 183 18.47 23.10 8.65
N LEU A 184 18.84 23.86 7.61
CA LEU A 184 20.13 24.55 7.55
C LEU A 184 20.25 25.64 8.64
N GLN A 185 19.14 26.32 8.96
CA GLN A 185 19.10 27.37 9.97
C GLN A 185 19.17 26.81 11.39
N SER A 186 18.40 25.76 11.70
CA SER A 186 18.42 25.11 13.02
C SER A 186 19.60 24.17 13.20
N LYS A 187 20.25 23.75 12.10
CA LYS A 187 21.26 22.69 12.05
C LYS A 187 20.75 21.34 12.54
N GLU A 188 19.44 21.15 12.53
CA GLU A 188 18.75 19.93 12.95
C GLU A 188 17.77 19.47 11.86
N CYS A 189 17.34 18.21 11.95
CA CYS A 189 16.29 17.70 11.07
C CYS A 189 14.95 18.21 11.57
N GLU A 190 14.43 19.24 10.89
CA GLU A 190 13.09 19.79 11.14
C GLU A 190 12.02 18.75 10.86
N GLN A 191 10.90 18.91 11.55
CA GLN A 191 9.74 18.04 11.41
C GLN A 191 9.17 18.09 9.98
N GLU A 192 9.19 16.94 9.32
CA GLU A 192 8.86 16.77 7.91
C GLU A 192 7.39 17.12 7.60
N GLU A 193 6.44 16.76 8.48
CA GLU A 193 5.01 16.97 8.25
C GLU A 193 4.64 18.44 7.99
N LYS A 194 5.40 19.39 8.55
CA LYS A 194 5.18 20.84 8.37
C LYS A 194 5.45 21.30 6.95
N TYR A 195 6.28 20.57 6.21
CA TYR A 195 6.76 20.91 4.87
C TYR A 195 6.33 19.88 3.82
N GLU A 196 5.55 18.87 4.21
CA GLU A 196 5.04 17.83 3.33
C GLU A 196 4.07 18.40 2.30
N ILE A 197 4.19 17.94 1.06
CA ILE A 197 3.22 18.25 0.02
C ILE A 197 1.94 17.44 0.26
N PRO A 198 0.77 18.08 0.40
CA PRO A 198 -0.47 17.38 0.73
C PRO A 198 -1.00 16.54 -0.44
N LYS A 199 -2.11 15.82 -0.19
CA LYS A 199 -2.82 14.95 -1.16
C LYS A 199 -2.03 13.69 -1.51
N GLY A 200 -1.67 13.48 -2.78
CA GLY A 200 -1.07 12.22 -3.27
C GLY A 200 0.18 11.76 -2.51
N PRO A 201 1.20 12.61 -2.34
CA PRO A 201 2.38 12.26 -1.54
C PRO A 201 2.04 11.82 -0.12
N GLN A 202 1.27 12.64 0.60
CA GLN A 202 0.88 12.35 1.98
C GLN A 202 0.04 11.07 2.08
N ARG A 203 -0.91 10.85 1.17
CA ARG A 203 -1.70 9.61 1.09
C ARG A 203 -0.79 8.40 0.93
N SER A 204 0.21 8.50 0.06
CA SER A 204 1.13 7.39 -0.19
C SER A 204 2.04 7.08 0.99
N ARG A 205 2.60 8.10 1.64
CA ARG A 205 3.40 7.93 2.85
C ARG A 205 2.59 7.24 3.95
N LEU A 206 1.38 7.73 4.23
CA LEU A 206 0.49 7.13 5.23
C LEU A 206 0.10 5.69 4.87
N ASN A 207 -0.15 5.40 3.59
CA ASN A 207 -0.42 4.05 3.11
C ASN A 207 0.75 3.10 3.38
N LYS A 208 1.99 3.52 3.13
CA LYS A 208 3.20 2.75 3.42
C LYS A 208 3.42 2.56 4.93
N GLU A 209 3.15 3.58 5.75
CA GLU A 209 3.29 3.48 7.21
C GLU A 209 2.35 2.44 7.82
N GLN A 210 1.16 2.32 7.25
CA GLN A 210 0.14 1.33 7.62
C GLN A 210 0.39 -0.04 6.97
N LEU A 211 1.50 -0.22 6.22
CA LEU A 211 1.85 -1.46 5.53
C LEU A 211 0.73 -1.96 4.59
N LEU A 212 0.05 -1.03 3.93
CA LEU A 212 -1.04 -1.35 3.01
C LEU A 212 -0.51 -1.67 1.60
N PRO A 213 -1.32 -2.33 0.75
CA PRO A 213 -0.93 -2.63 -0.63
C PRO A 213 -0.56 -1.38 -1.43
N LYS A 214 0.35 -1.57 -2.39
CA LYS A 214 0.79 -0.51 -3.31
C LYS A 214 -0.34 -0.11 -4.27
N LEU A 215 -0.19 1.05 -4.90
CA LEU A 215 -1.24 1.70 -5.71
C LEU A 215 -1.86 0.78 -6.78
N PHE A 216 -1.04 0.02 -7.48
CA PHE A 216 -1.46 -0.88 -8.57
C PHE A 216 -1.37 -2.36 -8.19
N ASP A 217 -1.39 -2.68 -6.90
CA ASP A 217 -1.47 -4.05 -6.42
C ASP A 217 -2.72 -4.75 -7.00
N GLY A 218 -2.53 -5.94 -7.57
CA GLY A 218 -3.58 -6.68 -8.27
C GLY A 218 -3.91 -6.20 -9.69
N CYS A 219 -3.21 -5.19 -10.21
CA CYS A 219 -3.44 -4.64 -11.57
C CYS A 219 -2.40 -5.12 -12.59
N TYR A 220 -2.84 -5.27 -13.83
CA TYR A 220 -2.04 -5.76 -14.96
C TYR A 220 -2.04 -4.76 -16.11
N PHE A 221 -0.87 -4.52 -16.71
CA PHE A 221 -0.69 -3.46 -17.70
C PHE A 221 -0.04 -3.99 -18.97
N PHE A 222 -0.66 -3.72 -20.11
CA PHE A 222 -0.08 -3.95 -21.43
C PHE A 222 0.14 -2.60 -22.12
N PHE A 223 1.37 -2.30 -22.52
CA PHE A 223 1.70 -1.08 -23.25
C PHE A 223 1.62 -1.31 -24.76
N GLY A 224 0.52 -0.87 -25.37
CA GLY A 224 0.26 -1.01 -26.80
C GLY A 224 0.71 0.21 -27.59
N GLY A 225 1.44 -0.02 -28.69
CA GLY A 225 1.85 1.05 -29.61
C GLY A 225 3.17 1.72 -29.24
N THR A 226 3.37 2.92 -29.77
CA THR A 226 4.56 3.75 -29.58
C THR A 226 4.27 4.86 -28.57
N PHE A 227 5.29 5.23 -27.79
CA PHE A 227 5.19 6.24 -26.75
C PHE A 227 6.30 7.28 -26.94
N LYS A 228 5.92 8.52 -27.21
CA LYS A 228 6.83 9.66 -27.47
C LYS A 228 6.89 10.62 -26.28
N HIS A 229 5.75 11.00 -25.73
CA HIS A 229 5.65 11.96 -24.64
C HIS A 229 5.98 11.33 -23.29
N HIS A 230 5.51 10.11 -23.08
CA HIS A 230 5.77 9.35 -21.86
C HIS A 230 6.60 8.11 -22.21
N PRO A 231 7.95 8.18 -22.18
CA PRO A 231 8.80 7.07 -22.59
C PRO A 231 8.36 5.76 -21.93
N LYS A 232 8.21 4.71 -22.75
CA LYS A 232 7.68 3.41 -22.30
C LYS A 232 8.44 2.85 -21.08
N ASP A 233 9.76 3.01 -21.06
CA ASP A 233 10.61 2.53 -19.96
C ASP A 233 10.28 3.25 -18.64
N ASN A 234 9.93 4.54 -18.69
CA ASN A 234 9.51 5.28 -17.51
C ASN A 234 8.16 4.77 -17.00
N LEU A 235 7.20 4.53 -17.90
CA LEU A 235 5.90 3.97 -17.52
C LEU A 235 6.04 2.57 -16.91
N ILE A 236 6.89 1.72 -17.48
CA ILE A 236 7.19 0.38 -16.92
C ILE A 236 7.78 0.51 -15.52
N LYS A 237 8.75 1.42 -15.31
CA LYS A 237 9.34 1.66 -13.99
C LYS A 237 8.29 2.12 -12.97
N LEU A 238 7.39 3.03 -13.37
CA LEU A 238 6.32 3.52 -12.50
C LEU A 238 5.34 2.40 -12.14
N VAL A 239 4.82 1.67 -13.12
CA VAL A 239 3.89 0.57 -12.86
C VAL A 239 4.52 -0.49 -11.95
N THR A 240 5.77 -0.86 -12.20
CA THR A 240 6.50 -1.83 -11.36
C THR A 240 6.70 -1.30 -9.94
N ALA A 241 7.11 -0.04 -9.78
CA ALA A 241 7.28 0.57 -8.46
C ALA A 241 5.97 0.62 -7.68
N ALA A 242 4.85 0.85 -8.37
CA ALA A 242 3.49 0.86 -7.86
C ALA A 242 2.88 -0.53 -7.59
N GLY A 243 3.60 -1.63 -7.84
CA GLY A 243 3.14 -2.99 -7.59
C GLY A 243 2.30 -3.62 -8.71
N GLY A 244 2.17 -2.95 -9.86
CA GLY A 244 1.47 -3.50 -11.02
C GLY A 244 2.34 -4.48 -11.82
N GLN A 245 1.69 -5.40 -12.53
CA GLN A 245 2.36 -6.41 -13.35
C GLN A 245 2.34 -6.07 -14.83
N ILE A 246 3.46 -6.23 -15.53
CA ILE A 246 3.57 -5.96 -16.97
C ILE A 246 3.23 -7.21 -17.77
N LEU A 247 2.27 -7.08 -18.68
CA LEU A 247 1.90 -8.11 -19.64
C LEU A 247 2.76 -8.00 -20.89
N SER A 248 3.35 -9.12 -21.32
CA SER A 248 4.15 -9.21 -22.55
C SER A 248 3.29 -9.31 -23.82
N ARG A 249 2.04 -9.77 -23.68
CA ARG A 249 1.09 -9.96 -24.77
C ARG A 249 -0.19 -9.19 -24.50
N LYS A 250 -0.82 -8.69 -25.57
CA LYS A 250 -2.10 -7.97 -25.48
C LYS A 250 -3.16 -8.91 -24.88
N PRO A 251 -3.82 -8.53 -23.76
CA PRO A 251 -4.90 -9.33 -23.20
C PRO A 251 -6.07 -9.38 -24.17
N LYS A 252 -6.61 -10.58 -24.35
CA LYS A 252 -7.78 -10.84 -25.20
C LYS A 252 -9.00 -10.96 -24.30
N PRO A 253 -9.99 -10.06 -24.35
CA PRO A 253 -11.12 -10.04 -23.41
C PRO A 253 -11.94 -11.33 -23.33
N ASP A 254 -11.88 -12.12 -24.41
CA ASP A 254 -12.58 -13.38 -24.64
C ASP A 254 -11.74 -14.61 -24.28
N SER A 255 -10.49 -14.46 -23.82
CA SER A 255 -9.69 -15.63 -23.43
C SER A 255 -9.98 -16.09 -22.01
N ASP A 256 -10.03 -17.40 -21.82
CA ASP A 256 -10.20 -18.04 -20.51
C ASP A 256 -9.16 -17.56 -19.50
N VAL A 257 -7.91 -17.31 -19.93
CA VAL A 257 -6.85 -16.78 -19.07
C VAL A 257 -7.22 -15.40 -18.54
N THR A 258 -7.73 -14.49 -19.37
CA THR A 258 -8.12 -13.15 -18.89
C THR A 258 -9.37 -13.17 -18.02
N GLN A 259 -10.27 -14.13 -18.24
CA GLN A 259 -11.51 -14.27 -17.50
C GLN A 259 -11.29 -14.95 -16.14
N THR A 260 -10.33 -15.88 -16.05
CA THR A 260 -9.95 -16.60 -14.82
C THR A 260 -9.07 -15.79 -13.87
N ILE A 261 -8.49 -14.66 -14.31
CA ILE A 261 -7.82 -13.71 -13.40
C ILE A 261 -8.83 -13.23 -12.36
N ASN A 262 -8.60 -13.60 -11.10
CA ASN A 262 -9.44 -13.26 -9.95
C ASN A 262 -8.70 -12.40 -8.93
N THR A 263 -7.91 -11.45 -9.43
CA THR A 263 -7.23 -10.44 -8.63
C THR A 263 -8.15 -9.27 -8.35
N VAL A 264 -7.97 -8.66 -7.18
CA VAL A 264 -8.70 -7.46 -6.76
C VAL A 264 -7.75 -6.27 -6.67
N ALA A 265 -8.19 -5.11 -7.17
CA ALA A 265 -7.43 -3.87 -7.02
C ALA A 265 -7.78 -3.19 -5.69
N TYR A 266 -6.86 -3.20 -4.73
CA TYR A 266 -7.10 -2.67 -3.38
C TYR A 266 -7.52 -1.20 -3.38
N HIS A 267 -6.90 -0.39 -4.24
CA HIS A 267 -7.14 1.05 -4.35
C HIS A 267 -8.34 1.42 -5.23
N ALA A 268 -9.04 0.44 -5.80
CA ALA A 268 -10.30 0.69 -6.50
C ALA A 268 -11.42 1.03 -5.50
N LYS A 269 -12.33 1.91 -5.89
CA LYS A 269 -13.54 2.15 -5.09
C LYS A 269 -14.35 0.85 -4.95
N PRO A 270 -14.99 0.60 -3.79
CA PRO A 270 -15.68 -0.67 -3.53
C PRO A 270 -16.77 -1.02 -4.54
N ASP A 271 -17.41 -0.01 -5.13
CA ASP A 271 -18.50 -0.05 -6.11
C ASP A 271 -18.02 0.07 -7.57
N SER A 272 -16.73 0.24 -7.81
CA SER A 272 -16.17 0.37 -9.15
C SER A 272 -15.89 -1.00 -9.78
N ASP A 273 -16.22 -1.12 -11.07
CA ASP A 273 -15.81 -2.26 -11.91
C ASP A 273 -14.29 -2.48 -11.89
N GLN A 274 -13.48 -1.42 -11.70
CA GLN A 274 -12.02 -1.50 -11.63
C GLN A 274 -11.53 -2.36 -10.46
N ARG A 275 -12.41 -2.66 -9.48
CA ARG A 275 -12.09 -3.57 -8.38
C ARG A 275 -11.81 -4.99 -8.86
N PHE A 276 -12.50 -5.45 -9.89
CA PHE A 276 -12.40 -6.82 -10.42
C PHE A 276 -11.97 -6.87 -11.90
N CYS A 277 -12.10 -5.76 -12.61
CA CYS A 277 -11.59 -5.58 -13.97
C CYS A 277 -10.23 -4.88 -13.86
N THR A 278 -9.17 -5.63 -13.57
CA THR A 278 -7.86 -5.07 -13.20
C THR A 278 -6.83 -5.08 -14.32
N GLN A 279 -7.24 -5.33 -15.57
CA GLN A 279 -6.35 -5.35 -16.73
C GLN A 279 -6.48 -4.05 -17.54
N TYR A 280 -5.35 -3.43 -17.90
CA TYR A 280 -5.29 -2.15 -18.58
C TYR A 280 -4.42 -2.25 -19.83
N ILE A 281 -4.98 -1.88 -20.97
CA ILE A 281 -4.25 -1.61 -22.21
C ILE A 281 -3.96 -0.11 -22.25
N ILE A 282 -2.68 0.22 -22.17
CA ILE A 282 -2.20 1.59 -22.12
C ILE A 282 -1.82 2.03 -23.53
N TYR A 283 -2.32 3.19 -23.94
CA TYR A 283 -1.99 3.86 -25.21
C TYR A 283 -1.54 5.30 -24.95
N GLU A 284 -0.96 5.97 -25.95
CA GLU A 284 -0.60 7.38 -25.85
C GLU A 284 -1.71 8.29 -26.40
N ASP A 285 -2.06 9.35 -25.66
CA ASP A 285 -3.19 10.27 -25.93
C ASP A 285 -3.22 10.88 -27.33
N LEU A 286 -2.06 11.05 -27.96
CA LEU A 286 -1.91 11.70 -29.26
C LEU A 286 -1.92 10.72 -30.43
N SER A 287 -2.13 9.43 -30.17
CA SER A 287 -2.45 8.49 -31.23
C SER A 287 -3.88 8.77 -31.73
N ASN A 288 -4.08 8.88 -33.04
CA ASN A 288 -5.39 9.12 -33.67
C ASN A 288 -6.39 7.97 -33.48
N HIS A 289 -6.20 7.12 -32.48
CA HIS A 289 -6.93 5.88 -32.24
C HIS A 289 -7.52 5.92 -30.84
N LEU A 290 -8.56 6.74 -30.69
CA LEU A 290 -9.42 6.69 -29.52
C LEU A 290 -10.16 5.35 -29.52
N PRO A 291 -10.22 4.65 -28.39
CA PRO A 291 -11.00 3.43 -28.31
C PRO A 291 -12.50 3.75 -28.39
N GLU A 292 -13.25 2.98 -29.17
CA GLU A 292 -14.71 3.08 -29.23
C GLU A 292 -15.39 2.79 -27.89
N ARG A 293 -14.74 1.98 -27.04
CA ARG A 293 -15.19 1.64 -25.68
C ARG A 293 -14.01 1.62 -24.73
N VAL A 294 -14.15 2.24 -23.57
CA VAL A 294 -13.08 2.26 -22.56
C VAL A 294 -12.93 0.92 -21.84
N ARG A 295 -13.92 0.02 -21.96
CA ARG A 295 -13.88 -1.34 -21.37
C ARG A 295 -14.49 -2.40 -22.28
N ARG A 296 -13.84 -3.57 -22.32
CA ARG A 296 -14.40 -4.82 -22.86
C ARG A 296 -14.06 -5.99 -21.93
N GLY A 297 -15.07 -6.64 -21.36
CA GLY A 297 -14.87 -7.67 -20.34
C GLY A 297 -14.14 -7.10 -19.12
N LYS A 298 -13.06 -7.77 -18.69
CA LYS A 298 -12.17 -7.34 -17.59
C LYS A 298 -11.06 -6.38 -18.01
N VAL A 299 -11.01 -5.97 -19.28
CA VAL A 299 -9.91 -5.20 -19.87
C VAL A 299 -10.35 -3.76 -20.16
N TRP A 300 -9.62 -2.81 -19.60
CA TRP A 300 -9.75 -1.38 -19.85
C TRP A 300 -8.79 -0.89 -20.93
N MET A 301 -9.17 0.19 -21.61
CA MET A 301 -8.29 0.99 -22.43
C MET A 301 -8.10 2.33 -21.74
N ALA A 302 -6.85 2.66 -21.41
CA ALA A 302 -6.52 3.89 -20.68
C ALA A 302 -5.35 4.62 -21.35
N PRO A 303 -5.36 5.95 -21.37
CA PRO A 303 -4.22 6.71 -21.87
C PRO A 303 -3.04 6.66 -20.90
N SER A 304 -1.84 6.97 -21.37
CA SER A 304 -0.64 7.04 -20.54
C SER A 304 -0.72 8.17 -19.49
N SER A 305 -1.42 9.27 -19.79
CA SER A 305 -1.71 10.35 -18.84
C SER A 305 -2.47 9.85 -17.61
N TRP A 306 -3.40 8.91 -17.77
CA TRP A 306 -4.14 8.34 -16.64
C TRP A 306 -3.22 7.67 -15.61
N ILE A 307 -2.14 7.00 -16.05
CA ILE A 307 -1.14 6.45 -15.12
C ILE A 307 -0.49 7.57 -14.31
N ILE A 308 -0.10 8.65 -15.00
CA ILE A 308 0.55 9.80 -14.36
C ILE A 308 -0.40 10.42 -13.34
N ASP A 309 -1.66 10.66 -13.69
CA ASP A 309 -2.65 11.25 -12.81
C ASP A 309 -2.95 10.37 -11.60
N CYS A 310 -3.05 9.04 -11.80
CA CYS A 310 -3.21 8.07 -10.72
C CYS A 310 -2.03 8.13 -9.74
N VAL A 311 -0.80 8.14 -10.26
CA VAL A 311 0.42 8.19 -9.44
C VAL A 311 0.52 9.51 -8.68
N MET A 312 0.31 10.63 -9.36
CA MET A 312 0.41 11.97 -8.76
C MET A 312 -0.63 12.20 -7.66
N SER A 313 -1.80 11.58 -7.79
CA SER A 313 -2.88 11.65 -6.80
C SER A 313 -2.82 10.53 -5.76
N PHE A 314 -2.02 9.49 -6.00
CA PHE A 314 -2.02 8.22 -5.28
C PHE A 314 -3.45 7.66 -5.10
N GLU A 315 -4.16 7.57 -6.22
CA GLU A 315 -5.50 6.99 -6.31
C GLU A 315 -5.65 6.20 -7.61
N LEU A 316 -6.43 5.13 -7.59
CA LEU A 316 -6.85 4.47 -8.83
C LEU A 316 -8.06 5.24 -9.39
N LEU A 317 -7.78 6.16 -10.30
CA LEU A 317 -8.80 7.05 -10.86
C LEU A 317 -9.78 6.27 -11.74
N PRO A 318 -11.08 6.63 -11.72
CA PRO A 318 -12.08 6.01 -12.58
C PRO A 318 -11.77 6.28 -14.06
N LEU A 319 -12.10 5.29 -14.89
CA LEU A 319 -12.10 5.41 -16.34
C LEU A 319 -13.56 5.48 -16.77
N ASP A 320 -14.12 6.68 -16.78
CA ASP A 320 -15.52 6.86 -17.14
C ASP A 320 -15.72 6.65 -18.66
N ASN A 321 -16.81 5.98 -19.03
CA ASN A 321 -17.32 6.03 -20.39
C ASN A 321 -17.81 7.46 -20.64
N LYS A 322 -17.10 8.25 -21.44
CA LYS A 322 -17.73 9.40 -22.12
C LYS A 322 -18.64 8.90 -23.23
#